data_AF-M7P2E6-F1
#
_entry.id   AF-M7P2E6-F1
#
_cell.length_a   1.000
_cell.length_b   1.000
_cell.length_c   1.000
_cell.angle_alpha   90.00
_cell.angle_beta   90.00
_cell.angle_gamma   90.00
#
_symmetry.space_group_name_H-M   'P 1'
#
loop_
_entity.id
_entity.type
_entity.pdbx_description
1 polymer ?
#
loop_
_entity_poly.entity_id
_entity_poly.type
_entity_poly.pdbx_seq_one_letter_code
_entity_poly.pdbx_strand_id
1 'polypeptide(L)'
;MTGVAITASLLQQRQPVVSGQLQLANTEFEVLENLRHLAGRRSTLKVRRVSDGKPMVLKLFIATGKGQQEFERELAVYAHCRLHNIHVADICLQVSAHRGVSAIAYQLLPEAVTLAQLPFAEQPIRELMLLFAECHLANCYQQDPHLDNFAWSDGKLYLLDLASVVIADKPLAMHSCLSNLVRLRVQWPEQQQAELKTAMADYFAARQQVFTDALAQQMQVLYTKARQQHQWHYQKKQLRNCTMTGYQKNLWHETTWRKGAIEALPLEQLKAAMHSGQPLKTGNSATVVLSELAGQAVVIKRYNMKNVWHWLRRCLRPSRARQSWLNANLLTYAGIATPGPLGFVEQRWLGLRHRAYFVCKPIQGRALLDLTDAELQAVDLQAQLKQLFNLLRLNHLIHGDMKANNLLVDADGKLWLIDLDALRQVPDKHFEPLHQQDQRRFLQNWQGRDIEPQLKTLIESA
;
A
#
# COMPACT_ATOMS: atom_id res chain seq x y z
N MET A 1 -7.91 15.95 39.46
CA MET A 1 -6.56 15.47 39.09
C MET A 1 -6.02 16.49 38.11
N THR A 2 -4.84 17.06 38.32
CA THR A 2 -4.28 18.06 37.40
C THR A 2 -3.81 17.38 36.11
N GLY A 3 -4.36 17.76 34.95
CA GLY A 3 -3.94 17.24 33.65
C GLY A 3 -2.44 17.40 33.38
N VAL A 4 -1.87 16.48 32.59
CA VAL A 4 -0.46 16.52 32.20
C VAL A 4 -0.25 17.70 31.25
N ALA A 5 0.67 18.59 31.60
CA ALA A 5 0.99 19.74 30.75
C ALA A 5 1.68 19.28 29.45
N ILE A 6 1.19 19.76 28.31
CA ILE A 6 1.81 19.47 27.02
C ILE A 6 3.13 20.25 26.89
N THR A 7 4.21 19.52 26.57
CA THR A 7 5.56 20.06 26.36
C THR A 7 6.21 19.45 25.11
N ALA A 8 7.27 20.09 24.61
CA ALA A 8 8.04 19.57 23.48
C ALA A 8 8.65 18.18 23.75
N SER A 9 8.99 17.86 25.01
CA SER A 9 9.58 16.57 25.38
C SER A 9 8.63 15.39 25.13
N LEU A 10 7.31 15.59 25.28
CA LEU A 10 6.30 14.58 24.93
C LEU A 10 6.37 14.23 23.44
N LEU A 11 6.56 15.23 22.58
CA LEU A 11 6.64 15.05 21.13
C LEU A 11 7.97 14.45 20.65
N GLN A 12 9.02 14.45 21.47
CA GLN A 12 10.34 13.92 21.13
C GLN A 12 10.47 12.40 21.36
N GLN A 13 9.58 11.81 22.17
CA GLN A 13 9.60 10.38 22.45
C GLN A 13 9.35 9.56 21.17
N ARG A 14 9.92 8.36 21.07
CA ARG A 14 9.74 7.51 19.88
C ARG A 14 8.36 6.84 19.80
N GLN A 15 7.74 6.59 20.95
CA GLN A 15 6.43 5.94 21.09
C GLN A 15 5.66 6.49 22.30
N PRO A 16 5.32 7.79 22.34
CA PRO A 16 4.45 8.28 23.39
C PRO A 16 3.03 7.75 23.14
N VAL A 17 2.50 7.01 24.10
CA VAL A 17 1.04 6.83 24.22
C VAL A 17 0.56 7.92 25.14
N VAL A 18 -0.07 8.94 24.57
CA VAL A 18 -0.63 10.03 25.37
C VAL A 18 -1.97 9.55 25.90
N SER A 19 -2.16 9.57 27.21
CA SER A 19 -3.41 9.12 27.85
C SER A 19 -3.79 10.06 29.00
N GLY A 20 -5.07 10.06 29.36
CA GLY A 20 -5.62 10.89 30.42
C GLY A 20 -5.90 12.33 29.99
N GLN A 21 -5.85 13.25 30.97
CA GLN A 21 -6.11 14.68 30.76
C GLN A 21 -4.82 15.41 30.34
N LEU A 22 -4.96 16.31 29.36
CA LEU A 22 -3.93 17.18 28.84
C LEU A 22 -4.30 18.64 29.07
N GLN A 23 -3.34 19.42 29.55
CA GLN A 23 -3.48 20.87 29.65
C GLN A 23 -2.67 21.55 28.54
N LEU A 24 -3.35 22.35 27.73
CA LEU A 24 -2.73 23.19 26.70
C LEU A 24 -3.24 24.63 26.83
N ALA A 25 -2.33 25.56 27.16
CA ALA A 25 -2.68 26.92 27.57
C ALA A 25 -3.78 26.87 28.66
N ASN A 26 -4.92 27.52 28.42
CA ASN A 26 -6.04 27.58 29.36
C ASN A 26 -7.13 26.52 29.07
N THR A 27 -6.86 25.56 28.18
CA THR A 27 -7.84 24.54 27.78
C THR A 27 -7.39 23.15 28.22
N GLU A 28 -8.31 22.43 28.85
CA GLU A 28 -8.11 21.04 29.25
C GLU A 28 -8.81 20.07 28.27
N PHE A 29 -8.12 18.98 27.95
CA PHE A 29 -8.56 17.96 27.02
C PHE A 29 -8.45 16.57 27.63
N GLU A 30 -9.44 15.72 27.44
CA GLU A 30 -9.36 14.27 27.68
C GLU A 30 -8.93 13.58 26.38
N VAL A 31 -7.87 12.76 26.42
CA VAL A 31 -7.45 11.99 25.25
C VAL A 31 -8.34 10.77 25.09
N LEU A 32 -9.01 10.68 23.94
CA LEU A 32 -9.82 9.53 23.57
C LEU A 32 -9.02 8.51 22.75
N GLU A 33 -8.18 8.99 21.83
CA GLU A 33 -7.45 8.12 20.90
C GLU A 33 -6.15 8.78 20.41
N ASN A 34 -5.10 7.98 20.21
CA ASN A 34 -3.86 8.43 19.57
C ASN A 34 -3.93 8.08 18.07
N LEU A 35 -4.13 9.08 17.21
CA LEU A 35 -4.33 8.86 15.77
C LEU A 35 -3.00 8.70 15.02
N ARG A 36 -2.02 9.57 15.29
CA ARG A 36 -0.69 9.52 14.63
C ARG A 36 0.39 10.18 15.47
N HIS A 37 1.58 9.60 15.51
CA HIS A 37 2.73 10.19 16.15
C HIS A 37 3.98 10.18 15.25
N LEU A 38 4.62 11.33 15.11
CA LEU A 38 5.91 11.50 14.43
C LEU A 38 6.89 12.14 15.41
N ALA A 39 7.76 11.30 15.98
CA ALA A 39 8.75 11.70 16.97
C ALA A 39 9.61 12.87 16.49
N GLY A 40 9.75 13.89 17.34
CA GLY A 40 10.49 15.10 17.07
C GLY A 40 9.80 16.04 16.08
N ARG A 41 8.51 15.85 15.76
CA ARG A 41 7.81 16.65 14.75
C ARG A 41 6.38 17.02 15.13
N ARG A 42 5.47 16.02 15.19
CA ARG A 42 4.03 16.26 15.42
C ARG A 42 3.29 15.04 15.99
N SER A 43 2.19 15.28 16.69
CA SER A 43 1.22 14.26 17.10
C SER A 43 -0.20 14.67 16.72
N THR A 44 -1.06 13.70 16.45
CA THR A 44 -2.48 13.92 16.18
C THR A 44 -3.29 13.01 17.09
N LEU A 45 -4.23 13.60 17.82
CA LEU A 45 -5.01 12.96 18.87
C LEU A 45 -6.50 13.22 18.60
N LYS A 46 -7.35 12.23 18.90
CA LYS A 46 -8.77 12.47 19.11
C LYS A 46 -8.95 12.80 20.58
N VAL A 47 -9.54 13.95 20.85
CA VAL A 47 -9.71 14.46 22.22
C VAL A 47 -11.14 14.91 22.47
N ARG A 48 -11.51 15.03 23.74
CA ARG A 48 -12.72 15.71 24.19
C ARG A 48 -12.30 16.93 24.99
N ARG A 49 -12.82 18.11 24.66
CA ARG A 49 -12.57 19.30 25.48
C ARG A 49 -13.38 19.19 26.77
N VAL A 50 -12.72 19.36 27.93
CA VAL A 50 -13.34 19.10 29.25
C VAL A 50 -14.45 20.11 29.57
N SER A 51 -14.29 21.37 29.15
CA SER A 51 -15.23 22.45 29.51
C SER A 51 -16.65 22.28 28.94
N ASP A 52 -16.78 21.69 27.75
CA ASP A 52 -18.06 21.58 27.04
C ASP A 52 -18.32 20.18 26.46
N GLY A 53 -17.44 19.21 26.73
CA GLY A 53 -17.58 17.83 26.28
C GLY A 53 -17.47 17.62 24.77
N LYS A 54 -17.08 18.64 23.98
CA LYS A 54 -17.06 18.53 22.52
C LYS A 54 -15.87 17.69 22.04
N PRO A 55 -16.08 16.69 21.16
CA PRO A 55 -14.99 15.92 20.57
C PRO A 55 -14.30 16.71 19.44
N MET A 56 -12.98 16.53 19.33
CA MET A 56 -12.11 17.29 18.45
C MET A 56 -10.94 16.45 17.94
N VAL A 57 -10.32 16.89 16.86
CA VAL A 57 -9.00 16.39 16.42
C VAL A 57 -7.94 17.41 16.78
N LEU A 58 -7.08 17.08 17.74
CA LEU A 58 -5.98 17.93 18.20
C LEU A 58 -4.68 17.54 17.50
N LYS A 59 -4.14 18.44 16.68
CA LYS A 59 -2.80 18.34 16.10
C LYS A 59 -1.82 19.18 16.90
N LEU A 60 -0.75 18.54 17.39
CA LEU A 60 0.33 19.14 18.15
C LEU A 60 1.60 19.14 17.30
N PHE A 61 2.33 20.24 17.29
CA PHE A 61 3.55 20.45 16.52
C PHE A 61 4.67 20.93 17.45
N ILE A 62 5.89 20.45 17.24
CA ILE A 62 7.05 21.08 17.89
C ILE A 62 7.19 22.50 17.33
N ALA A 63 7.26 23.50 18.21
CA ALA A 63 7.30 24.92 17.84
C ALA A 63 8.68 25.38 17.31
N THR A 64 9.46 24.46 16.73
CA THR A 64 10.74 24.74 16.07
C THR A 64 10.92 23.86 14.84
N GLY A 65 11.79 24.29 13.93
CA GLY A 65 12.18 23.51 12.74
C GLY A 65 10.98 23.09 11.90
N LYS A 66 10.96 21.81 11.50
CA LYS A 66 9.93 21.26 10.60
C LYS A 66 8.53 21.26 11.19
N GLY A 67 8.39 21.08 12.52
CA GLY A 67 7.07 21.08 13.16
C GLY A 67 6.40 22.46 13.05
N GLN A 68 7.16 23.52 13.29
CA GLN A 68 6.67 24.89 13.17
C GLN A 68 6.31 25.26 11.73
N GLN A 69 7.14 24.86 10.76
CA GLN A 69 6.85 25.06 9.34
C GLN A 69 5.54 24.39 8.91
N GLU A 70 5.25 23.18 9.42
CA GLU A 70 3.98 22.50 9.15
C GLU A 70 2.79 23.21 9.79
N PHE A 71 2.93 23.67 11.04
CA PHE A 71 1.90 24.45 11.72
C PHE A 71 1.53 25.72 10.95
N GLU A 72 2.53 26.50 10.54
CA GLU A 72 2.34 27.74 9.78
C GLU A 72 1.70 27.46 8.41
N ARG A 73 2.18 26.44 7.70
CA ARG A 73 1.63 26.04 6.41
C ARG A 73 0.19 25.56 6.54
N GLU A 74 -0.11 24.80 7.57
CA GLU A 74 -1.45 24.27 7.83
C GLU A 74 -2.47 25.41 8.05
N LEU A 75 -2.11 26.45 8.80
CA LEU A 75 -2.95 27.65 8.97
C LEU A 75 -3.08 28.47 7.68
N ALA A 76 -2.00 28.66 6.93
CA ALA A 76 -2.03 29.39 5.66
C ALA A 76 -2.94 28.70 4.64
N VAL A 77 -2.84 27.38 4.52
CA VAL A 77 -3.70 26.57 3.65
C VAL A 77 -5.14 26.58 4.14
N TYR A 78 -5.39 26.47 5.44
CA TYR A 78 -6.74 26.57 5.99
C TYR A 78 -7.40 27.89 5.60
N ALA A 79 -6.70 29.02 5.78
CA ALA A 79 -7.21 30.33 5.40
C ALA A 79 -7.51 30.42 3.90
N HIS A 80 -6.63 29.89 3.05
CA HIS A 80 -6.83 29.81 1.60
C HIS A 80 -8.07 28.98 1.24
N CYS A 81 -8.22 27.79 1.82
CA CYS A 81 -9.38 26.95 1.58
C CYS A 81 -10.68 27.64 1.99
N ARG A 82 -10.72 28.31 3.14
CA ARG A 82 -11.88 29.08 3.60
C ARG A 82 -12.24 30.23 2.67
N LEU A 83 -11.25 30.96 2.16
CA LEU A 83 -11.48 32.05 1.19
C LEU A 83 -12.13 31.54 -0.11
N HIS A 84 -11.76 30.33 -0.53
CA HIS A 84 -12.24 29.72 -1.77
C HIS A 84 -13.39 28.71 -1.59
N ASN A 85 -14.00 28.65 -0.41
CA ASN A 85 -15.08 27.70 -0.07
C ASN A 85 -14.71 26.21 -0.26
N ILE A 86 -13.43 25.87 -0.18
CA ILE A 86 -12.96 24.48 -0.22
C ILE A 86 -13.25 23.86 1.14
N HIS A 87 -13.95 22.72 1.13
CA HIS A 87 -14.38 22.03 2.33
C HIS A 87 -13.19 21.53 3.17
N VAL A 88 -13.04 22.12 4.35
CA VAL A 88 -12.09 21.75 5.42
C VAL A 88 -12.81 21.79 6.75
N ALA A 89 -12.41 20.95 7.71
CA ALA A 89 -12.98 20.97 9.05
C ALA A 89 -12.66 22.30 9.76
N ASP A 90 -13.60 22.85 10.52
CA ASP A 90 -13.40 24.15 11.18
C ASP A 90 -12.32 24.09 12.26
N ILE A 91 -11.42 25.08 12.30
CA ILE A 91 -10.50 25.27 13.41
C ILE A 91 -11.27 25.88 14.59
N CYS A 92 -11.32 25.14 15.69
CA CYS A 92 -11.99 25.54 16.93
C CYS A 92 -11.02 26.12 17.99
N LEU A 93 -9.73 25.81 17.89
CA LEU A 93 -8.68 26.34 18.75
C LEU A 93 -7.35 26.39 17.99
N GLN A 94 -6.60 27.46 18.20
CA GLN A 94 -5.21 27.60 17.76
C GLN A 94 -4.36 28.06 18.96
N VAL A 95 -3.20 27.44 19.15
CA VAL A 95 -2.21 27.81 20.16
C VAL A 95 -0.84 27.87 19.50
N SER A 96 -0.11 28.98 19.66
CA SER A 96 1.23 29.14 19.09
C SER A 96 2.29 29.13 20.17
N ALA A 97 3.34 28.31 19.99
CA ALA A 97 4.57 28.31 20.79
C ALA A 97 4.40 28.20 22.33
N HIS A 98 3.32 27.60 22.81
CA HIS A 98 3.11 27.39 24.25
C HIS A 98 3.97 26.22 24.75
N ARG A 99 4.93 26.50 25.63
CA ARG A 99 5.89 25.50 26.18
C ARG A 99 6.61 24.67 25.09
N GLY A 100 6.95 25.35 23.99
CA GLY A 100 7.64 24.72 22.84
C GLY A 100 6.73 23.89 21.94
N VAL A 101 5.41 23.99 22.08
CA VAL A 101 4.42 23.30 21.25
C VAL A 101 3.44 24.30 20.65
N SER A 102 3.19 24.15 19.35
CA SER A 102 2.10 24.81 18.63
C SER A 102 0.98 23.78 18.39
N ALA A 103 -0.28 24.20 18.33
CA ALA A 103 -1.40 23.29 18.21
C ALA A 103 -2.56 23.88 17.44
N ILE A 104 -3.29 22.99 16.75
CA ILE A 104 -4.55 23.28 16.06
C ILE A 104 -5.55 22.20 16.48
N ALA A 105 -6.71 22.61 16.97
CA ALA A 105 -7.82 21.70 17.26
C ALA A 105 -8.94 21.93 16.23
N TYR A 106 -9.20 20.90 15.44
CA TYR A 106 -10.28 20.88 14.45
C TYR A 106 -11.56 20.33 15.06
N GLN A 107 -12.70 20.81 14.57
CA GLN A 107 -13.98 20.15 14.77
C GLN A 107 -13.87 18.70 14.30
N LEU A 108 -14.38 17.75 15.11
CA LEU A 108 -14.54 16.38 14.66
C LEU A 108 -15.73 16.33 13.68
N LEU A 109 -15.45 15.90 12.45
CA LEU A 109 -16.49 15.69 11.43
C LEU A 109 -17.40 14.49 11.84
N PRO A 110 -18.73 14.63 11.73
CA PRO A 110 -19.68 13.57 12.10
C PRO A 110 -19.56 12.38 11.14
N GLU A 111 -19.53 11.17 11.72
CA GLU A 111 -19.46 9.90 10.98
C GLU A 111 -18.43 9.87 9.84
N ALA A 112 -17.33 10.61 10.01
CA ALA A 112 -16.39 10.81 8.93
C ALA A 112 -15.57 9.55 8.64
N VAL A 113 -15.54 9.14 7.37
CA VAL A 113 -14.78 7.98 6.90
C VAL A 113 -13.84 8.43 5.78
N THR A 114 -12.59 7.99 5.81
CA THR A 114 -11.65 8.34 4.72
C THR A 114 -12.01 7.59 3.44
N LEU A 115 -11.71 8.18 2.28
CA LEU A 115 -11.94 7.49 1.00
C LEU A 115 -11.21 6.15 0.88
N ALA A 116 -10.11 5.96 1.62
CA ALA A 116 -9.39 4.68 1.64
C ALA A 116 -10.18 3.55 2.31
N GLN A 117 -11.13 3.90 3.19
CA GLN A 117 -11.94 2.95 3.97
C GLN A 117 -13.32 2.72 3.36
N LEU A 118 -13.75 3.59 2.43
CA LEU A 118 -15.04 3.45 1.76
C LEU A 118 -14.93 2.47 0.58
N PRO A 119 -16.00 1.69 0.32
CA PRO A 119 -16.12 1.01 -0.96
C PRO A 119 -16.18 2.05 -2.09
N PHE A 120 -15.75 1.64 -3.28
CA PHE A 120 -15.86 2.50 -4.45
C PHE A 120 -17.34 2.76 -4.76
N ALA A 121 -17.74 4.02 -4.74
CA ALA A 121 -19.11 4.45 -4.94
C ALA A 121 -19.14 5.75 -5.76
N GLU A 122 -20.17 5.91 -6.58
CA GLU A 122 -20.28 7.01 -7.54
C GLU A 122 -20.26 8.38 -6.86
N GLN A 123 -21.08 8.58 -5.81
CA GLN A 123 -21.26 9.87 -5.19
C GLN A 123 -19.97 10.41 -4.51
N PRO A 124 -19.25 9.67 -3.64
CA PRO A 124 -17.99 10.16 -3.08
C PRO A 124 -16.93 10.42 -4.16
N ILE A 125 -16.88 9.62 -5.22
CA ILE A 125 -15.93 9.84 -6.32
C ILE A 125 -16.28 11.10 -7.10
N ARG A 126 -17.56 11.36 -7.37
CA ARG A 126 -18.01 12.60 -8.00
C ARG A 126 -17.63 13.82 -7.18
N GLU A 127 -17.94 13.82 -5.88
CA GLU A 127 -17.56 14.92 -4.97
C GLU A 127 -16.04 15.11 -4.91
N LEU A 128 -15.25 14.06 -5.12
CA LEU A 128 -13.79 14.17 -5.17
C LEU A 128 -13.33 14.91 -6.43
N MET A 129 -13.96 14.62 -7.56
CA MET A 129 -13.67 15.31 -8.82
C MET A 129 -14.03 16.80 -8.73
N LEU A 130 -15.15 17.12 -8.08
CA LEU A 130 -15.55 18.50 -7.80
C LEU A 130 -14.55 19.19 -6.86
N LEU A 131 -14.17 18.55 -5.75
CA LEU A 131 -13.18 19.10 -4.82
C LEU A 131 -11.83 19.38 -5.51
N PHE A 132 -11.38 18.50 -6.41
CA PHE A 132 -10.14 18.73 -7.18
C PHE A 132 -10.28 19.87 -8.18
N ALA A 133 -11.44 20.01 -8.82
CA ALA A 133 -11.73 21.13 -9.69
C ALA A 133 -11.70 22.47 -8.93
N GLU A 134 -12.37 22.53 -7.77
CA GLU A 134 -12.35 23.69 -6.87
C GLU A 134 -10.93 24.05 -6.43
N CYS A 135 -10.16 23.06 -5.95
CA CYS A 135 -8.76 23.28 -5.57
C CYS A 135 -7.95 23.89 -6.71
N HIS A 136 -8.04 23.31 -7.92
CA HIS A 136 -7.27 23.76 -9.07
C HIS A 136 -7.70 25.14 -9.59
N LEU A 137 -8.99 25.49 -9.49
CA LEU A 137 -9.50 26.83 -9.80
C LEU A 137 -9.01 27.87 -8.77
N ALA A 138 -8.87 27.44 -7.51
CA ALA A 138 -8.27 28.21 -6.43
C ALA A 138 -6.73 28.17 -6.41
N ASN A 139 -6.08 27.74 -7.50
CA ASN A 139 -4.62 27.68 -7.64
C ASN A 139 -3.91 26.85 -6.57
N CYS A 140 -4.58 25.86 -6.00
CA CYS A 140 -3.99 24.95 -5.02
C CYS A 140 -4.20 23.49 -5.41
N TYR A 141 -3.35 22.61 -4.88
CA TYR A 141 -3.48 21.18 -5.13
C TYR A 141 -2.84 20.37 -4.00
N GLN A 142 -3.35 19.15 -3.79
CA GLN A 142 -2.75 18.23 -2.83
C GLN A 142 -1.50 17.57 -3.44
N GLN A 143 -0.32 17.77 -2.85
CA GLN A 143 0.95 17.33 -3.46
C GLN A 143 1.05 15.79 -3.60
N ASP A 144 0.50 15.08 -2.62
CA ASP A 144 0.43 13.61 -2.55
C ASP A 144 -1.02 13.20 -2.22
N PRO A 145 -1.89 13.06 -3.23
CA PRO A 145 -3.32 12.84 -3.04
C PRO A 145 -3.65 11.38 -2.66
N HIS A 146 -3.19 10.95 -1.48
CA HIS A 146 -3.59 9.68 -0.88
C HIS A 146 -5.06 9.72 -0.45
N LEU A 147 -5.77 8.59 -0.57
CA LEU A 147 -7.20 8.49 -0.25
C LEU A 147 -7.50 8.77 1.24
N ASP A 148 -6.53 8.55 2.13
CA ASP A 148 -6.64 8.91 3.55
C ASP A 148 -6.65 10.43 3.83
N ASN A 149 -6.28 11.25 2.84
CA ASN A 149 -6.27 12.71 2.99
C ASN A 149 -7.63 13.36 2.68
N PHE A 150 -8.63 12.55 2.32
CA PHE A 150 -9.98 12.98 1.98
C PHE A 150 -10.99 12.23 2.85
N ALA A 151 -11.83 12.95 3.60
CA ALA A 151 -12.87 12.37 4.44
C ALA A 151 -14.26 12.67 3.88
N TRP A 152 -15.07 11.62 3.76
CA TRP A 152 -16.49 11.71 3.48
C TRP A 152 -17.26 11.93 4.78
N SER A 153 -18.12 12.93 4.82
CA SER A 153 -18.99 13.23 5.96
C SER A 153 -20.20 14.04 5.46
N ASP A 154 -21.40 13.65 5.88
CA ASP A 154 -22.66 14.34 5.55
C ASP A 154 -22.83 14.70 4.06
N GLY A 155 -22.51 13.76 3.17
CA GLY A 155 -22.70 13.97 1.73
C GLY A 155 -21.61 14.81 1.05
N LYS A 156 -20.54 15.18 1.77
CA LYS A 156 -19.46 16.05 1.29
C LYS A 156 -18.09 15.44 1.53
N LEU A 157 -17.12 15.88 0.73
CA LEU A 157 -15.70 15.58 0.95
C LEU A 157 -14.95 16.73 1.59
N TYR A 158 -14.15 16.39 2.59
CA TYR A 158 -13.30 17.30 3.33
C TYR A 158 -11.83 16.99 3.11
N LEU A 159 -11.03 18.03 2.92
CA LEU A 159 -9.58 17.94 2.83
C LEU A 159 -8.95 17.97 4.24
N LEU A 160 -8.11 16.97 4.55
CA LEU A 160 -7.57 16.79 5.92
C LEU A 160 -6.11 17.25 6.10
N ASP A 161 -5.16 16.71 5.33
CA ASP A 161 -3.73 17.02 5.47
C ASP A 161 -3.41 18.32 4.73
N LEU A 162 -3.74 19.45 5.34
CA LEU A 162 -3.57 20.78 4.75
C LEU A 162 -2.10 21.14 4.58
N ALA A 163 -1.20 20.65 5.45
CA ALA A 163 0.23 20.92 5.37
C ALA A 163 0.88 20.37 4.09
N SER A 164 0.26 19.41 3.38
CA SER A 164 0.75 18.90 2.10
C SER A 164 0.15 19.60 0.87
N VAL A 165 -0.83 20.48 1.06
CA VAL A 165 -1.42 21.28 -0.02
C VAL A 165 -0.43 22.35 -0.44
N VAL A 166 -0.25 22.51 -1.74
CA VAL A 166 0.57 23.55 -2.35
C VAL A 166 -0.36 24.63 -2.89
N ILE A 167 -0.13 25.87 -2.49
CA ILE A 167 -0.75 27.05 -3.10
C ILE A 167 0.26 27.59 -4.11
N ALA A 168 -0.16 27.79 -5.35
CA ALA A 168 0.65 28.34 -6.41
C ALA A 168 0.36 29.84 -6.56
N ASP A 169 1.42 30.64 -6.74
CA ASP A 169 1.29 32.09 -6.96
C ASP A 169 0.63 32.45 -8.30
N LYS A 170 0.59 31.49 -9.24
CA LYS A 170 0.06 31.66 -10.59
C LYS A 170 -0.99 30.59 -10.89
N PRO A 171 -1.91 30.87 -11.83
CA PRO A 171 -2.86 29.88 -12.32
C PRO A 171 -2.19 28.57 -12.74
N LEU A 172 -2.77 27.45 -12.31
CA LEU A 172 -2.25 26.13 -12.64
C LEU A 172 -2.42 25.84 -14.13
N ALA A 173 -1.31 25.60 -14.82
CA ALA A 173 -1.34 25.10 -16.18
C ALA A 173 -2.06 23.74 -16.26
N MET A 174 -2.71 23.47 -17.39
CA MET A 174 -3.46 22.22 -17.60
C MET A 174 -2.60 20.97 -17.35
N HIS A 175 -1.35 20.98 -17.81
CA HIS A 175 -0.42 19.89 -17.57
C HIS A 175 -0.21 19.59 -16.07
N SER A 176 -0.11 20.63 -15.23
CA SER A 176 0.01 20.46 -13.77
C SER A 176 -1.25 19.86 -13.16
N CYS A 177 -2.43 20.29 -13.64
CA CYS A 177 -3.71 19.73 -13.22
C CYS A 177 -3.84 18.25 -13.58
N LEU A 178 -3.52 17.88 -14.83
CA LEU A 178 -3.52 16.49 -15.31
C LEU A 178 -2.54 15.63 -14.51
N SER A 179 -1.33 16.14 -14.25
CA SER A 179 -0.33 15.45 -13.44
C SER A 179 -0.85 15.17 -12.01
N ASN A 180 -1.56 16.13 -11.41
CA ASN A 180 -2.15 15.95 -10.09
C ASN A 180 -3.31 14.93 -10.09
N LEU A 181 -4.24 15.03 -11.05
CA LEU A 181 -5.33 14.07 -11.22
C LEU A 181 -4.82 12.65 -11.46
N VAL A 182 -3.75 12.50 -12.24
CA VAL A 182 -3.13 11.21 -12.49
C VAL A 182 -2.53 10.62 -11.20
N ARG A 183 -1.89 11.43 -10.35
CA ARG A 183 -1.39 10.97 -9.04
C ARG A 183 -2.51 10.48 -8.13
N LEU A 184 -3.68 11.11 -8.22
CA LEU A 184 -4.90 10.66 -7.54
C LEU A 184 -5.38 9.33 -8.15
N ARG A 185 -5.54 9.26 -9.47
CA ARG A 185 -6.06 8.10 -10.19
C ARG A 185 -5.29 6.80 -9.94
N VAL A 186 -3.96 6.87 -9.78
CA VAL A 186 -3.11 5.69 -9.49
C VAL A 186 -3.29 5.12 -8.08
N GLN A 187 -4.07 5.77 -7.20
CA GLN A 187 -4.38 5.23 -5.87
C GLN A 187 -5.36 4.04 -5.94
N TRP A 188 -6.15 3.92 -7.01
CA TRP A 188 -7.10 2.81 -7.18
C TRP A 188 -6.54 1.64 -7.98
N PRO A 189 -7.03 0.42 -7.73
CA PRO A 189 -6.67 -0.77 -8.49
C PRO A 189 -7.19 -0.70 -9.93
N GLU A 190 -6.69 -1.59 -10.79
CA GLU A 190 -6.99 -1.60 -12.23
C GLU A 190 -8.49 -1.76 -12.51
N GLN A 191 -9.19 -2.58 -11.71
CA GLN A 191 -10.60 -2.89 -11.90
C GLN A 191 -11.50 -1.65 -11.88
N GLN A 192 -11.08 -0.58 -11.19
CA GLN A 192 -11.86 0.65 -10.99
C GLN A 192 -11.43 1.80 -11.91
N GLN A 193 -10.46 1.54 -12.81
CA GLN A 193 -9.89 2.59 -13.66
C GLN A 193 -10.87 3.06 -14.75
N ALA A 194 -11.83 2.21 -15.13
CA ALA A 194 -12.86 2.55 -16.10
C ALA A 194 -13.85 3.57 -15.52
N GLU A 195 -14.40 3.30 -14.34
CA GLU A 195 -15.33 4.20 -13.65
C GLU A 195 -14.65 5.53 -13.31
N LEU A 196 -13.40 5.51 -12.84
CA LEU A 196 -12.63 6.73 -12.59
C LEU A 196 -12.41 7.57 -13.84
N LYS A 197 -12.18 6.93 -15.00
CA LYS A 197 -12.05 7.64 -16.27
C LYS A 197 -13.36 8.34 -16.64
N THR A 198 -14.50 7.69 -16.42
CA THR A 198 -15.83 8.30 -16.64
C THR A 198 -16.05 9.49 -15.71
N ALA A 199 -15.71 9.35 -14.42
CA ALA A 199 -15.85 10.43 -13.44
C ALA A 199 -14.99 11.67 -13.74
N MET A 200 -13.93 11.54 -14.56
CA MET A 200 -13.16 12.73 -15.00
C MET A 200 -14.03 13.77 -15.71
N ALA A 201 -15.13 13.36 -16.34
CA ALA A 201 -16.06 14.28 -16.98
C ALA A 201 -16.61 15.33 -15.99
N ASP A 202 -16.91 14.93 -14.75
CA ASP A 202 -17.38 15.84 -13.70
C ASP A 202 -16.33 16.91 -13.36
N TYR A 203 -15.04 16.52 -13.27
CA TYR A 203 -13.94 17.44 -13.03
C TYR A 203 -13.83 18.50 -14.14
N PHE A 204 -13.86 18.07 -15.41
CA PHE A 204 -13.72 19.00 -16.53
C PHE A 204 -14.95 19.91 -16.67
N ALA A 205 -16.14 19.37 -16.49
CA ALA A 205 -17.39 20.13 -16.50
C ALA A 205 -17.40 21.22 -15.40
N ALA A 206 -16.96 20.90 -14.18
CA ALA A 206 -16.85 21.86 -13.08
C ALA A 206 -15.87 23.02 -13.37
N ARG A 207 -14.88 22.79 -14.25
CA ARG A 207 -13.95 23.82 -14.71
C ARG A 207 -14.37 24.50 -16.01
N GLN A 208 -15.60 24.26 -16.48
CA GLN A 208 -16.14 24.76 -17.75
C GLN A 208 -15.24 24.39 -18.94
N GLN A 209 -14.72 23.16 -18.91
CA GLN A 209 -13.82 22.61 -19.93
C GLN A 209 -14.40 21.31 -20.49
N VAL A 210 -14.00 20.98 -21.72
CA VAL A 210 -14.39 19.72 -22.38
C VAL A 210 -13.24 18.73 -22.27
N PHE A 211 -13.53 17.50 -21.85
CA PHE A 211 -12.54 16.41 -21.85
C PHE A 211 -12.38 15.84 -23.27
N THR A 212 -11.42 16.38 -24.02
CA THR A 212 -11.15 15.98 -25.40
C THR A 212 -10.25 14.75 -25.49
N ASP A 213 -10.25 14.08 -26.64
CA ASP A 213 -9.36 12.94 -26.91
C ASP A 213 -7.87 13.30 -26.77
N ALA A 214 -7.49 14.53 -27.13
CA ALA A 214 -6.13 15.04 -26.95
C ALA A 214 -5.73 15.09 -25.47
N LEU A 215 -6.63 15.57 -24.60
CA LEU A 215 -6.40 15.57 -23.15
C LEU A 215 -6.37 14.15 -22.59
N ALA A 216 -7.24 13.25 -23.08
CA ALA A 216 -7.23 11.85 -22.69
C ALA A 216 -5.91 11.16 -23.04
N GLN A 217 -5.35 11.41 -24.22
CA GLN A 217 -4.03 10.90 -24.62
C GLN A 217 -2.90 11.47 -23.75
N GLN A 218 -2.90 12.78 -23.48
CA GLN A 218 -1.91 13.40 -22.58
C GLN A 218 -1.97 12.78 -21.18
N MET A 219 -3.17 12.63 -20.63
CA MET A 219 -3.40 12.02 -19.33
C MET A 219 -2.92 10.57 -19.31
N GLN A 220 -3.13 9.81 -20.38
CA GLN A 220 -2.70 8.41 -20.47
C GLN A 220 -1.17 8.28 -20.43
N VAL A 221 -0.43 9.16 -21.12
CA VAL A 221 1.05 9.19 -21.06
C VAL A 221 1.54 9.50 -19.65
N LEU A 222 0.92 10.46 -18.97
CA LEU A 222 1.24 10.80 -17.58
C LEU A 222 0.89 9.65 -16.63
N TYR A 223 -0.24 8.97 -16.86
CA TYR A 223 -0.72 7.85 -16.06
C TYR A 223 0.27 6.70 -16.03
N THR A 224 0.78 6.27 -17.20
CA THR A 224 1.78 5.19 -17.26
C THR A 224 3.01 5.50 -16.42
N LYS A 225 3.54 6.74 -16.51
CA LYS A 225 4.70 7.17 -15.71
C LYS A 225 4.38 7.24 -14.22
N ALA A 226 3.25 7.81 -13.85
CA ALA A 226 2.84 7.92 -12.46
C ALA A 226 2.59 6.55 -11.81
N ARG A 227 2.01 5.61 -12.55
CA ARG A 227 1.80 4.23 -12.08
C ARG A 227 3.11 3.52 -11.80
N GLN A 228 4.08 3.63 -12.71
CA GLN A 228 5.43 3.07 -12.50
C GLN A 228 6.10 3.68 -11.26
N GLN A 229 6.00 4.99 -11.08
CA GLN A 229 6.55 5.68 -9.91
C GLN A 229 5.84 5.27 -8.61
N HIS A 230 4.51 5.17 -8.62
CA HIS A 230 3.71 4.76 -7.48
C HIS A 230 4.05 3.33 -7.04
N GLN A 231 4.13 2.40 -8.00
CA GLN A 231 4.55 1.02 -7.76
C GLN A 231 5.99 0.96 -7.20
N TRP A 232 6.92 1.74 -7.75
CA TRP A 232 8.29 1.79 -7.25
C TRP A 232 8.36 2.33 -5.82
N HIS A 233 7.61 3.39 -5.51
CA HIS A 233 7.48 3.89 -4.15
C HIS A 233 6.92 2.80 -3.23
N TYR A 234 5.82 2.14 -3.62
CA TYR A 234 5.22 1.04 -2.87
C TYR A 234 6.23 -0.06 -2.54
N GLN A 235 7.01 -0.52 -3.52
CA GLN A 235 8.04 -1.54 -3.32
C GLN A 235 9.14 -1.06 -2.37
N LYS A 236 9.60 0.20 -2.50
CA LYS A 236 10.55 0.79 -1.55
C LYS A 236 10.00 0.87 -0.13
N LYS A 237 8.68 1.09 0.04
CA LYS A 237 8.04 1.08 1.36
C LYS A 237 8.12 -0.28 2.04
N GLN A 238 8.28 -1.39 1.30
CA GLN A 238 8.35 -2.74 1.86
C GLN A 238 9.66 -3.08 2.59
N LEU A 239 10.69 -2.22 2.46
CA LEU A 239 12.02 -2.41 3.08
C LEU A 239 12.41 -1.22 3.97
N ARG A 240 11.41 -0.65 4.65
CA ARG A 240 11.60 0.41 5.65
C ARG A 240 10.64 0.20 6.82
N ASN A 241 10.98 0.79 7.97
CA ASN A 241 10.04 0.85 9.08
C ASN A 241 8.88 1.79 8.71
N CYS A 242 7.66 1.27 8.69
CA CYS A 242 6.46 2.06 8.50
C CYS A 242 5.28 1.50 9.31
N THR A 243 4.06 1.97 9.04
CA THR A 243 2.83 1.48 9.67
C THR A 243 2.55 0.02 9.31
N MET A 244 2.87 -0.40 8.08
CA MET A 244 2.62 -1.76 7.60
C MET A 244 3.76 -2.74 7.90
N THR A 245 5.01 -2.27 7.98
CA THR A 245 6.20 -3.13 8.04
C THR A 245 7.13 -2.75 9.18
N GLY A 246 7.55 -3.75 9.96
CA GLY A 246 8.69 -3.67 10.86
C GLY A 246 9.91 -4.20 10.13
N TYR A 247 10.83 -3.31 9.75
CA TYR A 247 12.05 -3.62 9.01
C TYR A 247 13.29 -3.37 9.86
N GLN A 248 14.21 -4.32 9.86
CA GLN A 248 15.50 -4.19 10.54
C GLN A 248 16.62 -4.72 9.64
N LYS A 249 17.76 -4.03 9.67
CA LYS A 249 18.95 -4.42 8.90
C LYS A 249 20.21 -4.09 9.67
N ASN A 250 21.07 -5.09 9.84
CA ASN A 250 22.42 -4.95 10.38
C ASN A 250 23.39 -5.89 9.63
N LEU A 251 24.62 -6.02 10.13
CA LEU A 251 25.66 -6.86 9.52
C LEU A 251 25.37 -8.37 9.58
N TRP A 252 24.47 -8.79 10.47
CA TRP A 252 24.17 -10.19 10.76
C TRP A 252 22.80 -10.64 10.27
N HIS A 253 21.85 -9.72 10.15
CA HIS A 253 20.48 -10.04 9.78
C HIS A 253 19.85 -8.90 8.97
N GLU A 254 18.98 -9.27 8.03
CA GLU A 254 18.00 -8.39 7.41
C GLU A 254 16.62 -9.03 7.55
N THR A 255 15.71 -8.36 8.23
CA THR A 255 14.38 -8.89 8.56
C THR A 255 13.30 -7.89 8.21
N THR A 256 12.14 -8.43 7.82
CA THR A 256 10.92 -7.64 7.71
C THR A 256 9.74 -8.49 8.19
N TRP A 257 8.81 -7.84 8.88
CA TRP A 257 7.56 -8.46 9.34
C TRP A 257 6.40 -7.52 9.10
N ARG A 258 5.25 -8.07 8.70
CA ARG A 258 4.01 -7.31 8.52
C ARG A 258 3.42 -7.01 9.90
N LYS A 259 3.38 -5.72 10.27
CA LYS A 259 2.84 -5.26 11.55
C LYS A 259 1.35 -5.59 11.65
N GLY A 260 0.91 -5.94 12.86
CA GLY A 260 -0.47 -6.37 13.13
C GLY A 260 -0.79 -7.80 12.68
N ALA A 261 0.06 -8.43 11.87
CA ALA A 261 -0.09 -9.85 11.52
C ALA A 261 0.74 -10.73 12.45
N ILE A 262 2.06 -10.57 12.42
CA ILE A 262 3.01 -11.28 13.27
C ILE A 262 4.05 -10.27 13.78
N GLU A 263 4.28 -10.23 15.08
CA GLU A 263 5.34 -9.41 15.66
C GLU A 263 6.72 -9.93 15.26
N ALA A 264 7.76 -9.10 15.38
CA ALA A 264 9.10 -9.53 14.99
C ALA A 264 9.58 -10.69 15.88
N LEU A 265 9.72 -11.87 15.30
CA LEU A 265 10.14 -13.07 16.04
C LEU A 265 11.66 -13.28 15.99
N PRO A 266 12.27 -13.81 17.07
CA PRO A 266 13.64 -14.29 17.04
C PRO A 266 13.84 -15.41 16.01
N LEU A 267 15.00 -15.43 15.37
CA LEU A 267 15.32 -16.44 14.37
C LEU A 267 15.29 -17.88 14.92
N GLU A 268 15.63 -18.09 16.20
CA GLU A 268 15.59 -19.42 16.81
C GLU A 268 14.16 -19.98 16.90
N GLN A 269 13.16 -19.13 17.16
CA GLN A 269 11.76 -19.55 17.11
C GLN A 269 11.34 -19.94 15.69
N LEU A 270 11.78 -19.17 14.68
CA LEU A 270 11.53 -19.51 13.27
C LEU A 270 12.19 -20.84 12.87
N LYS A 271 13.40 -21.11 13.34
CA LYS A 271 14.08 -22.39 13.11
C LYS A 271 13.40 -23.56 13.82
N ALA A 272 12.94 -23.36 15.05
CA ALA A 272 12.20 -24.37 15.80
C ALA A 272 10.90 -24.73 15.08
N ALA A 273 10.11 -23.73 14.68
CA ALA A 273 8.90 -23.92 13.89
C ALA A 273 9.17 -24.59 12.53
N MET A 274 10.31 -24.28 11.91
CA MET A 274 10.75 -24.95 10.68
C MET A 274 11.04 -26.45 10.89
N HIS A 275 11.52 -26.83 12.08
CA HIS A 275 11.89 -28.21 12.41
C HIS A 275 10.69 -29.06 12.86
N SER A 276 9.78 -28.48 13.65
CA SER A 276 8.58 -29.16 14.15
C SER A 276 7.41 -29.16 13.18
N GLY A 277 7.44 -28.30 12.14
CA GLY A 277 6.36 -28.15 11.17
C GLY A 277 6.18 -29.37 10.25
N GLN A 278 4.97 -29.50 9.71
CA GLN A 278 4.63 -30.51 8.72
C GLN A 278 5.31 -30.20 7.37
N PRO A 279 6.13 -31.10 6.81
CA PRO A 279 6.76 -30.87 5.52
C PRO A 279 5.73 -30.86 4.38
N LEU A 280 5.74 -29.78 3.58
CA LEU A 280 4.97 -29.69 2.34
C LEU A 280 5.85 -30.00 1.12
N LYS A 281 7.11 -29.54 1.15
CA LYS A 281 8.08 -29.78 0.06
C LYS A 281 9.49 -29.86 0.62
N THR A 282 10.14 -31.01 0.45
CA THR A 282 11.55 -31.22 0.85
C THR A 282 12.42 -31.32 -0.39
N GLY A 283 12.72 -30.18 -1.03
CA GLY A 283 13.54 -30.13 -2.24
C GLY A 283 14.99 -29.71 -1.99
N ASN A 284 15.87 -30.06 -2.93
CA ASN A 284 17.28 -29.64 -2.92
C ASN A 284 17.45 -28.11 -2.94
N SER A 285 16.53 -27.39 -3.58
CA SER A 285 16.60 -25.93 -3.74
C SER A 285 15.95 -25.16 -2.58
N ALA A 286 14.92 -25.73 -1.95
CA ALA A 286 14.18 -25.12 -0.86
C ALA A 286 13.41 -26.20 -0.06
N THR A 287 13.27 -25.94 1.23
CA THR A 287 12.40 -26.71 2.13
C THR A 287 11.19 -25.84 2.47
N VAL A 288 9.98 -26.39 2.36
CA VAL A 288 8.72 -25.72 2.67
C VAL A 288 7.99 -26.54 3.72
N VAL A 289 7.57 -25.90 4.80
CA VAL A 289 6.81 -26.53 5.88
C VAL A 289 5.59 -25.69 6.23
N LEU A 290 4.51 -26.36 6.60
CA LEU A 290 3.37 -25.78 7.31
C LEU A 290 3.68 -25.84 8.81
N SER A 291 3.55 -24.72 9.50
CA SER A 291 3.86 -24.63 10.93
C SER A 291 2.98 -23.58 11.60
N GLU A 292 3.22 -23.34 12.89
CA GLU A 292 2.55 -22.32 13.68
C GLU A 292 3.59 -21.33 14.23
N LEU A 293 3.31 -20.03 14.09
CA LEU A 293 4.11 -18.95 14.66
C LEU A 293 3.19 -17.97 15.37
N ALA A 294 3.45 -17.70 16.64
CA ALA A 294 2.68 -16.76 17.46
C ALA A 294 1.15 -17.01 17.42
N GLY A 295 0.72 -18.28 17.51
CA GLY A 295 -0.69 -18.65 17.49
C GLY A 295 -1.33 -18.66 16.09
N GLN A 296 -0.56 -18.44 15.02
CA GLN A 296 -1.06 -18.38 13.65
C GLN A 296 -0.43 -19.47 12.78
N ALA A 297 -1.26 -20.17 11.99
CA ALA A 297 -0.78 -21.08 10.96
C ALA A 297 -0.03 -20.30 9.86
N VAL A 298 1.15 -20.80 9.49
CA VAL A 298 2.06 -20.17 8.51
C VAL A 298 2.72 -21.21 7.62
N VAL A 299 3.09 -20.79 6.41
CA VAL A 299 4.01 -21.54 5.55
C VAL A 299 5.39 -20.89 5.62
N ILE A 300 6.40 -21.69 5.97
CA ILE A 300 7.79 -21.26 6.06
C ILE A 300 8.57 -21.91 4.92
N LYS A 301 9.15 -21.08 4.05
CA LYS A 301 10.02 -21.49 2.95
C LYS A 301 11.46 -21.13 3.26
N ARG A 302 12.30 -22.13 3.54
CA ARG A 302 13.75 -21.99 3.69
C ARG A 302 14.45 -22.25 2.37
N TYR A 303 15.26 -21.30 1.91
CA TYR A 303 16.08 -21.48 0.72
C TYR A 303 17.39 -22.15 1.06
N ASN A 304 17.59 -23.36 0.54
CA ASN A 304 18.79 -24.15 0.82
C ASN A 304 19.96 -23.66 -0.02
N MET A 305 21.17 -23.77 0.54
CA MET A 305 22.42 -23.44 -0.14
C MET A 305 23.12 -24.73 -0.51
N LYS A 306 23.40 -24.91 -1.81
CA LYS A 306 23.92 -26.18 -2.33
C LYS A 306 25.37 -26.44 -1.91
N ASN A 307 26.25 -25.44 -1.98
CA ASN A 307 27.67 -25.53 -1.60
C ASN A 307 28.30 -24.13 -1.41
N VAL A 308 29.54 -24.08 -0.89
CA VAL A 308 30.30 -22.84 -0.62
C VAL A 308 30.54 -22.02 -1.89
N TRP A 309 30.81 -22.67 -3.03
CA TRP A 309 30.95 -22.00 -4.33
C TRP A 309 29.64 -21.34 -4.80
N HIS A 310 28.50 -22.01 -4.59
CA HIS A 310 27.18 -21.45 -4.83
C HIS A 310 26.88 -20.28 -3.88
N TRP A 311 27.37 -20.33 -2.64
CA TRP A 311 27.28 -19.21 -1.69
C TRP A 311 28.08 -17.99 -2.16
N LEU A 312 29.37 -18.15 -2.50
CA LEU A 312 30.23 -17.05 -2.98
C LEU A 312 29.64 -16.33 -4.20
N ARG A 313 29.05 -17.07 -5.15
CA ARG A 313 28.39 -16.48 -6.34
C ARG A 313 27.09 -15.74 -6.02
N ARG A 314 26.46 -16.00 -4.87
CA ARG A 314 25.13 -15.49 -4.52
C ARG A 314 25.09 -14.53 -3.33
N CYS A 315 26.10 -14.52 -2.48
CA CYS A 315 26.09 -13.73 -1.23
C CYS A 315 25.94 -12.21 -1.46
N LEU A 316 26.33 -11.72 -2.63
CA LEU A 316 26.19 -10.32 -3.06
C LEU A 316 24.81 -10.00 -3.67
N ARG A 317 24.07 -11.01 -4.16
CA ARG A 317 22.74 -10.82 -4.77
C ARG A 317 21.66 -10.83 -3.68
N PRO A 318 20.53 -10.12 -3.84
CA PRO A 318 19.38 -10.25 -2.95
C PRO A 318 18.99 -11.71 -2.72
N SER A 319 18.67 -12.10 -1.48
CA SER A 319 18.20 -13.46 -1.23
C SER A 319 16.87 -13.72 -1.93
N ARG A 320 16.61 -15.00 -2.20
CA ARG A 320 15.33 -15.45 -2.75
C ARG A 320 14.16 -15.14 -1.81
N ALA A 321 14.37 -15.17 -0.49
CA ALA A 321 13.33 -14.79 0.46
C ALA A 321 12.96 -13.31 0.36
N ARG A 322 13.97 -12.42 0.27
CA ARG A 322 13.74 -11.00 0.02
C ARG A 322 13.01 -10.78 -1.31
N GLN A 323 13.39 -11.51 -2.36
CA GLN A 323 12.74 -11.41 -3.66
C GLN A 323 11.28 -11.88 -3.59
N SER A 324 10.99 -13.03 -2.97
CA SER A 324 9.63 -13.52 -2.77
C SER A 324 8.79 -12.58 -1.92
N TRP A 325 9.36 -11.94 -0.89
CA TRP A 325 8.67 -10.88 -0.14
C TRP A 325 8.28 -9.69 -1.02
N LEU A 326 9.21 -9.16 -1.81
CA LEU A 326 8.94 -8.04 -2.72
C LEU A 326 7.91 -8.43 -3.79
N ASN A 327 8.05 -9.62 -4.36
CA ASN A 327 7.15 -10.13 -5.40
C ASN A 327 5.74 -10.41 -4.87
N ALA A 328 5.60 -10.97 -3.67
CA ALA A 328 4.29 -11.20 -3.06
C ALA A 328 3.53 -9.88 -2.82
N ASN A 329 4.23 -8.88 -2.30
CA ASN A 329 3.65 -7.54 -2.12
C ASN A 329 3.37 -6.87 -3.48
N LEU A 330 4.22 -7.09 -4.49
CA LEU A 330 3.99 -6.58 -5.85
C LEU A 330 2.75 -7.22 -6.51
N LEU A 331 2.55 -8.53 -6.36
CA LEU A 331 1.34 -9.19 -6.82
C LEU A 331 0.10 -8.67 -6.08
N THR A 332 0.20 -8.47 -4.76
CA THR A 332 -0.87 -7.85 -3.97
C THR A 332 -1.22 -6.46 -4.51
N TYR A 333 -0.21 -5.64 -4.81
CA TYR A 333 -0.39 -4.32 -5.43
C TYR A 333 -1.04 -4.40 -6.82
N ALA A 334 -0.66 -5.40 -7.62
CA ALA A 334 -1.20 -5.63 -8.96
C ALA A 334 -2.62 -6.24 -8.95
N GLY A 335 -3.18 -6.56 -7.78
CA GLY A 335 -4.47 -7.25 -7.67
C GLY A 335 -4.43 -8.74 -8.02
N ILE A 336 -3.24 -9.34 -8.07
CA ILE A 336 -3.06 -10.77 -8.33
C ILE A 336 -3.04 -11.51 -7.00
N ALA A 337 -3.94 -12.48 -6.85
CA ALA A 337 -4.04 -13.30 -5.66
C ALA A 337 -2.79 -14.17 -5.46
N THR A 338 -2.19 -14.07 -4.27
CA THR A 338 -1.01 -14.82 -3.85
C THR A 338 -1.02 -14.98 -2.32
N PRO A 339 -0.39 -16.01 -1.73
CA PRO A 339 -0.37 -16.19 -0.28
C PRO A 339 0.11 -14.93 0.44
N GLY A 340 -0.67 -14.48 1.43
CA GLY A 340 -0.42 -13.22 2.12
C GLY A 340 0.97 -13.20 2.76
N PRO A 341 1.90 -12.32 2.33
CA PRO A 341 3.27 -12.33 2.85
C PRO A 341 3.30 -11.78 4.28
N LEU A 342 3.94 -12.53 5.19
CA LEU A 342 4.02 -12.21 6.62
C LEU A 342 5.39 -11.66 7.00
N GLY A 343 6.46 -12.18 6.40
CA GLY A 343 7.80 -11.64 6.62
C GLY A 343 8.89 -12.37 5.84
N PHE A 344 10.11 -11.84 5.95
CA PHE A 344 11.31 -12.58 5.57
C PHE A 344 12.42 -12.36 6.60
N VAL A 345 13.29 -13.37 6.73
CA VAL A 345 14.49 -13.31 7.55
C VAL A 345 15.67 -13.77 6.71
N GLU A 346 16.66 -12.89 6.53
CA GLU A 346 17.92 -13.17 5.85
C GLU A 346 19.06 -13.13 6.88
N GLN A 347 19.72 -14.27 7.09
CA GLN A 347 20.97 -14.33 7.84
C GLN A 347 22.12 -13.80 6.99
N ARG A 348 23.05 -13.13 7.65
CA ARG A 348 24.23 -12.51 7.06
C ARG A 348 25.43 -12.77 7.94
N TRP A 349 26.60 -12.77 7.32
CA TRP A 349 27.88 -12.82 8.01
C TRP A 349 28.70 -11.64 7.50
N LEU A 350 28.91 -10.63 8.35
CA LEU A 350 29.56 -9.36 7.99
C LEU A 350 28.97 -8.73 6.71
N GLY A 351 27.64 -8.76 6.57
CA GLY A 351 26.92 -8.22 5.42
C GLY A 351 26.77 -9.19 4.23
N LEU A 352 27.54 -10.29 4.18
CA LEU A 352 27.42 -11.34 3.16
C LEU A 352 26.23 -12.25 3.45
N ARG A 353 25.34 -12.42 2.48
CA ARG A 353 24.06 -13.13 2.68
C ARG A 353 24.24 -14.63 2.74
N HIS A 354 23.53 -15.28 3.64
CA HIS A 354 23.61 -16.72 3.88
C HIS A 354 22.23 -17.39 3.71
N ARG A 355 21.68 -17.98 4.79
CA ARG A 355 20.35 -18.61 4.79
C ARG A 355 19.26 -17.56 4.80
N ALA A 356 18.16 -17.86 4.12
CA ALA A 356 17.02 -16.97 4.07
C ALA A 356 15.71 -17.75 4.16
N TYR A 357 14.73 -17.13 4.82
CA TYR A 357 13.42 -17.68 5.12
C TYR A 357 12.36 -16.70 4.65
N PHE A 358 11.36 -17.19 3.94
CA PHE A 358 10.16 -16.45 3.59
C PHE A 358 8.97 -17.06 4.34
N VAL A 359 8.13 -16.22 4.93
CA VAL A 359 6.97 -16.62 5.72
C VAL A 359 5.72 -15.99 5.11
N CYS A 360 4.71 -16.80 4.83
CA CYS A 360 3.42 -16.35 4.31
C CYS A 360 2.26 -17.12 4.94
N LYS A 361 1.04 -16.64 4.73
CA LYS A 361 -0.17 -17.36 5.11
C LYS A 361 -0.26 -18.70 4.34
N PRO A 362 -0.79 -19.76 4.96
CA PRO A 362 -1.11 -20.98 4.24
C PRO A 362 -2.29 -20.74 3.30
N ILE A 363 -2.30 -21.45 2.18
CA ILE A 363 -3.45 -21.58 1.29
C ILE A 363 -3.76 -23.07 1.20
N GLN A 364 -5.01 -23.43 1.49
CA GLN A 364 -5.52 -24.77 1.25
C GLN A 364 -6.14 -24.76 -0.15
N GLY A 365 -5.49 -25.43 -1.10
CA GLY A 365 -5.97 -25.48 -2.47
C GLY A 365 -5.31 -26.61 -3.25
N ARG A 366 -5.99 -27.06 -4.30
CA ARG A 366 -5.50 -28.06 -5.26
C ARG A 366 -4.70 -27.36 -6.36
N ALA A 367 -3.62 -27.97 -6.82
CA ALA A 367 -2.91 -27.43 -7.98
C ALA A 367 -3.77 -27.58 -9.24
N LEU A 368 -3.63 -26.66 -10.20
CA LEU A 368 -4.33 -26.79 -11.49
C LEU A 368 -3.98 -28.08 -12.22
N LEU A 369 -2.78 -28.63 -12.00
CA LEU A 369 -2.36 -29.89 -12.60
C LEU A 369 -3.22 -31.07 -12.14
N ASP A 370 -3.76 -30.99 -10.92
CA ASP A 370 -4.56 -32.04 -10.28
C ASP A 370 -6.06 -31.90 -10.57
N LEU A 371 -6.45 -30.91 -11.39
CA LEU A 371 -7.84 -30.72 -11.82
C LEU A 371 -8.14 -31.56 -13.06
N THR A 372 -9.39 -32.01 -13.14
CA THR A 372 -9.95 -32.64 -14.34
C THR A 372 -10.18 -31.61 -15.45
N ASP A 373 -10.27 -32.05 -16.70
CA ASP A 373 -10.55 -31.16 -17.83
C ASP A 373 -11.91 -30.45 -17.65
N ALA A 374 -12.91 -31.11 -17.07
CA ALA A 374 -14.20 -30.49 -16.75
C ALA A 374 -14.08 -29.36 -15.70
N GLU A 375 -13.26 -29.55 -14.67
CA GLU A 375 -12.98 -28.49 -13.68
C GLU A 375 -12.21 -27.31 -14.32
N LEU A 376 -11.27 -27.59 -15.23
CA LEU A 376 -10.54 -26.57 -16.00
C LEU A 376 -11.44 -25.81 -16.99
N GLN A 377 -12.56 -26.41 -17.39
CA GLN A 377 -13.57 -25.80 -18.25
C GLN A 377 -14.56 -24.91 -17.50
N ALA A 378 -14.54 -24.89 -16.17
CA ALA A 378 -15.40 -24.03 -15.39
C ALA A 378 -15.20 -22.55 -15.78
N VAL A 379 -16.31 -21.87 -16.11
CA VAL A 379 -16.32 -20.49 -16.63
C VAL A 379 -15.58 -19.53 -15.70
N ASP A 380 -15.82 -19.64 -14.39
CA ASP A 380 -15.21 -18.77 -13.38
C ASP A 380 -13.69 -18.97 -13.30
N LEU A 381 -13.20 -20.20 -13.43
CA LEU A 381 -11.77 -20.48 -13.42
C LEU A 381 -11.10 -19.94 -14.69
N GLN A 382 -11.74 -20.08 -15.85
CA GLN A 382 -11.22 -19.52 -17.10
C GLN A 382 -11.18 -17.99 -17.06
N ALA A 383 -12.21 -17.35 -16.51
CA ALA A 383 -12.22 -15.91 -16.30
C ALA A 383 -11.05 -15.46 -15.41
N GLN A 384 -10.81 -16.15 -14.29
CA GLN A 384 -9.69 -15.87 -13.40
C GLN A 384 -8.32 -16.11 -14.04
N LEU A 385 -8.16 -17.17 -14.84
CA LEU A 385 -6.93 -17.43 -15.60
C LEU A 385 -6.66 -16.33 -16.62
N LYS A 386 -7.68 -15.95 -17.40
CA LYS A 386 -7.58 -14.84 -18.35
C LYS A 386 -7.20 -13.54 -17.64
N GLN A 387 -7.86 -13.24 -16.51
CA GLN A 387 -7.56 -12.08 -15.70
C GLN A 387 -6.13 -12.11 -15.14
N LEU A 388 -5.64 -13.27 -14.69
CA LEU A 388 -4.27 -13.42 -14.22
C LEU A 388 -3.25 -13.05 -15.32
N PHE A 389 -3.39 -13.60 -16.52
CA PHE A 389 -2.48 -13.30 -17.63
C PHE A 389 -2.57 -11.83 -18.07
N ASN A 390 -3.78 -11.25 -18.09
CA ASN A 390 -4.00 -9.82 -18.32
C ASN A 390 -3.24 -8.97 -17.30
N LEU A 391 -3.38 -9.27 -16.01
CA LEU A 391 -2.72 -8.51 -14.95
C LEU A 391 -1.19 -8.68 -14.99
N LEU A 392 -0.69 -9.86 -15.33
CA LEU A 392 0.75 -10.07 -15.56
C LEU A 392 1.26 -9.20 -16.71
N ARG A 393 0.52 -9.15 -17.83
CA ARG A 393 0.82 -8.29 -18.99
C ARG A 393 0.81 -6.82 -18.64
N LEU A 394 -0.28 -6.33 -18.05
CA LEU A 394 -0.45 -4.92 -17.67
C LEU A 394 0.64 -4.42 -16.71
N ASN A 395 1.18 -5.29 -15.86
CA ASN A 395 2.22 -4.94 -14.90
C ASN A 395 3.65 -5.34 -15.35
N HIS A 396 3.80 -5.86 -16.58
CA HIS A 396 5.04 -6.38 -17.14
C HIS A 396 5.75 -7.41 -16.23
N LEU A 397 4.96 -8.31 -15.64
CA LEU A 397 5.42 -9.34 -14.72
C LEU A 397 5.61 -10.66 -15.47
N ILE A 398 6.80 -11.24 -15.30
CA ILE A 398 7.16 -12.58 -15.77
C ILE A 398 7.32 -13.44 -14.53
N HIS A 399 6.56 -14.53 -14.44
CA HIS A 399 6.65 -15.48 -13.34
C HIS A 399 7.97 -16.25 -13.38
N GLY A 400 8.42 -16.66 -14.58
CA GLY A 400 9.72 -17.29 -14.79
C GLY A 400 9.80 -18.77 -14.43
N ASP A 401 8.74 -19.34 -13.84
CA ASP A 401 8.49 -20.79 -13.71
C ASP A 401 6.97 -21.08 -13.79
N MET A 402 6.27 -20.48 -14.76
CA MET A 402 4.81 -20.60 -14.87
C MET A 402 4.39 -22.04 -15.23
N LYS A 403 3.99 -22.82 -14.23
CA LYS A 403 3.54 -24.21 -14.34
C LYS A 403 2.21 -24.37 -13.62
N ALA A 404 1.42 -25.36 -14.03
CA ALA A 404 0.15 -25.69 -13.38
C ALA A 404 0.29 -25.96 -11.87
N ASN A 405 1.41 -26.54 -11.43
CA ASN A 405 1.72 -26.76 -10.01
C ASN A 405 1.95 -25.49 -9.18
N ASN A 406 2.18 -24.35 -9.83
CA ASN A 406 2.39 -23.07 -9.17
C ASN A 406 1.09 -22.21 -9.15
N LEU A 407 -0.03 -22.81 -9.56
CA LEU A 407 -1.36 -22.20 -9.52
C LEU A 407 -2.27 -23.09 -8.69
N LEU A 408 -2.81 -22.56 -7.61
CA LEU A 408 -3.70 -23.27 -6.71
C LEU A 408 -5.13 -22.74 -6.85
N VAL A 409 -6.12 -23.61 -6.75
CA VAL A 409 -7.53 -23.24 -6.60
C VAL A 409 -7.97 -23.65 -5.20
N ASP A 410 -8.46 -22.69 -4.42
CA ASP A 410 -8.98 -22.97 -3.08
C ASP A 410 -10.41 -23.55 -3.12
N ALA A 411 -10.96 -23.86 -1.94
CA ALA A 411 -12.30 -24.43 -1.81
C ALA A 411 -13.41 -23.50 -2.33
N ASP A 412 -13.16 -22.19 -2.36
CA ASP A 412 -14.10 -21.18 -2.86
C ASP A 412 -13.95 -20.96 -4.38
N GLY A 413 -13.09 -21.75 -5.05
CA GLY A 413 -12.84 -21.65 -6.49
C GLY A 413 -11.91 -20.50 -6.88
N LYS A 414 -11.24 -19.85 -5.92
CA LYS A 414 -10.34 -18.73 -6.19
C LYS A 414 -8.95 -19.21 -6.59
N LEU A 415 -8.40 -18.60 -7.64
CA LEU A 415 -7.08 -18.89 -8.19
C LEU A 415 -5.98 -18.12 -7.44
N TRP A 416 -4.91 -18.80 -7.06
CA TRP A 416 -3.76 -18.26 -6.34
C TRP A 416 -2.44 -18.59 -7.04
N LEU A 417 -1.60 -17.58 -7.27
CA LEU A 417 -0.25 -17.75 -7.80
C LEU A 417 0.77 -17.93 -6.66
N ILE A 418 1.57 -18.99 -6.74
CA ILE A 418 2.60 -19.34 -5.75
C ILE A 418 3.99 -19.46 -6.40
N ASP A 419 5.02 -19.72 -5.59
CA ASP A 419 6.44 -19.85 -6.00
C ASP A 419 7.05 -18.61 -6.69
N LEU A 420 7.09 -17.52 -5.93
CA LEU A 420 7.45 -16.20 -6.45
C LEU A 420 8.95 -15.89 -6.47
N ASP A 421 9.85 -16.87 -6.32
CA ASP A 421 11.29 -16.59 -6.19
C ASP A 421 11.99 -16.29 -7.54
N ALA A 422 11.40 -16.74 -8.65
CA ALA A 422 11.83 -16.44 -10.01
C ALA A 422 11.11 -15.24 -10.64
N LEU A 423 9.99 -14.81 -10.04
CA LEU A 423 9.16 -13.72 -10.56
C LEU A 423 9.96 -12.43 -10.67
N ARG A 424 9.76 -11.70 -11.76
CA ARG A 424 10.41 -10.42 -12.00
C ARG A 424 9.54 -9.51 -12.85
N GLN A 425 9.62 -8.22 -12.56
CA GLN A 425 9.17 -7.21 -13.50
C GLN A 425 10.25 -6.98 -14.55
N VAL A 426 9.87 -6.89 -15.82
CA VAL A 426 10.81 -6.67 -16.93
C VAL A 426 10.45 -5.40 -17.70
N PRO A 427 11.43 -4.76 -18.36
CA PRO A 427 11.14 -3.65 -19.26
C PRO A 427 10.34 -4.11 -20.49
N ASP A 428 9.52 -3.22 -21.04
CA ASP A 428 8.62 -3.47 -22.19
C ASP A 428 9.34 -4.17 -23.35
N LYS A 429 10.56 -3.74 -23.69
CA LYS A 429 11.39 -4.33 -24.76
C LYS A 429 11.72 -5.82 -24.60
N HIS A 430 11.63 -6.36 -23.39
CA HIS A 430 11.92 -7.77 -23.10
C HIS A 430 10.67 -8.54 -22.67
N PHE A 431 9.52 -7.87 -22.54
CA PHE A 431 8.32 -8.44 -21.97
C PHE A 431 7.75 -9.55 -22.85
N GLU A 432 7.38 -9.22 -24.09
CA GLU A 432 6.66 -10.13 -24.99
C GLU A 432 7.33 -11.51 -25.16
N PRO A 433 8.64 -11.63 -25.50
CA PRO A 433 9.27 -12.95 -25.67
C PRO A 433 9.32 -13.78 -24.38
N LEU A 434 9.47 -13.12 -23.23
CA LEU A 434 9.47 -13.78 -21.92
C LEU A 434 8.06 -14.19 -21.48
N HIS A 435 7.05 -13.38 -21.81
CA HIS A 435 5.66 -13.68 -21.51
C HIS A 435 5.17 -14.90 -22.31
N GLN A 436 5.50 -14.94 -23.60
CA GLN A 436 5.26 -16.11 -24.46
C GLN A 436 6.01 -17.36 -23.97
N GLN A 437 7.17 -17.20 -23.33
CA GLN A 437 7.87 -18.32 -22.70
C GLN A 437 7.09 -18.86 -21.48
N ASP A 438 6.52 -17.99 -20.64
CA ASP A 438 5.67 -18.40 -19.52
C ASP A 438 4.34 -19.03 -20.00
N GLN A 439 3.69 -18.47 -21.02
CA GLN A 439 2.50 -19.08 -21.65
C GLN A 439 2.80 -20.49 -22.19
N ARG A 440 3.93 -20.67 -22.90
CA ARG A 440 4.35 -22.01 -23.38
C ARG A 440 4.59 -22.99 -22.24
N ARG A 441 5.27 -22.58 -21.16
CA ARG A 441 5.50 -23.43 -19.99
C ARG A 441 4.21 -23.80 -19.26
N PHE A 442 3.23 -22.89 -19.26
CA PHE A 442 1.91 -23.17 -18.74
C PHE A 442 1.20 -24.23 -19.58
N LEU A 443 1.18 -24.09 -20.91
CA LEU A 443 0.50 -25.03 -21.81
C LEU A 443 1.16 -26.41 -21.86
N GLN A 444 2.48 -26.51 -21.64
CA GLN A 444 3.21 -27.79 -21.58
C GLN A 444 2.63 -28.79 -20.57
N ASN A 445 1.87 -28.34 -19.56
CA ASN A 445 1.27 -29.23 -18.57
C ASN A 445 0.10 -30.07 -19.14
N TRP A 446 -0.51 -29.64 -20.25
CA TRP A 446 -1.64 -30.31 -20.89
C TRP A 446 -1.37 -30.68 -22.35
N GLN A 447 -0.10 -30.74 -22.76
CA GLN A 447 0.27 -31.03 -24.14
C GLN A 447 -0.39 -32.33 -24.63
N GLY A 448 -1.15 -32.25 -25.72
CA GLY A 448 -1.86 -33.39 -26.32
C GLY A 448 -3.17 -33.78 -25.63
N ARG A 449 -3.68 -32.97 -24.68
CA ARG A 449 -5.02 -33.13 -24.11
C ARG A 449 -6.03 -32.22 -24.81
N ASP A 450 -7.31 -32.62 -24.79
CA ASP A 450 -8.40 -31.89 -25.44
C ASP A 450 -8.60 -30.45 -24.90
N ILE A 451 -8.20 -30.21 -23.64
CA ILE A 451 -8.27 -28.90 -22.99
C ILE A 451 -7.20 -27.89 -23.46
N GLU A 452 -6.10 -28.35 -24.07
CA GLU A 452 -4.96 -27.50 -24.44
C GLU A 452 -5.33 -26.35 -25.40
N PRO A 453 -6.05 -26.58 -26.52
CA PRO A 453 -6.37 -25.51 -27.47
C PRO A 453 -7.23 -24.42 -26.83
N GLN A 454 -8.19 -24.79 -25.97
CA GLN A 454 -9.05 -23.85 -25.26
C GLN A 454 -8.24 -22.97 -24.29
N LEU A 455 -7.36 -23.58 -23.49
CA LEU A 455 -6.48 -22.83 -22.58
C LEU A 455 -5.50 -21.93 -23.34
N LYS A 456 -5.01 -22.37 -24.49
CA LYS A 456 -4.14 -21.56 -25.35
C LYS A 456 -4.85 -20.30 -25.85
N THR A 457 -6.04 -20.45 -26.45
CA THR A 457 -6.83 -19.30 -26.90
C THR A 457 -7.17 -18.36 -25.74
N LEU A 458 -7.50 -18.90 -24.57
CA LEU A 458 -7.80 -18.12 -23.38
C LEU A 458 -6.64 -17.20 -22.97
N ILE A 459 -5.43 -17.76 -22.81
CA ILE A 459 -4.26 -17.01 -22.31
C ILE A 459 -3.60 -16.13 -23.37
N GLU A 460 -3.74 -16.47 -24.67
CA GLU A 460 -3.25 -15.64 -25.78
C GLU A 460 -4.18 -14.44 -26.05
N SER A 461 -5.46 -14.56 -25.69
CA SER A 461 -6.43 -13.46 -25.74
C SER A 461 -6.33 -12.48 -24.56
N ALA A 462 -5.35 -12.68 -23.68
CA ALA A 462 -5.03 -11.86 -22.52
C ALA A 462 -3.72 -11.07 -22.76
#